data_AF-A0A918W7D4-F1
#
_entry.id   AF-A0A918W7D4-F1
#
_cell.length_a   1.000
_cell.length_b   1.000
_cell.length_c   1.000
_cell.angle_alpha   90.00
_cell.angle_beta   90.00
_cell.angle_gamma   90.00
#
_symmetry.space_group_name_H-M   'P 1'
#
loop_
_entity.id
_entity.type
_entity.pdbx_description
1 polymer ?
#
loop_
_entity_poly.entity_id
_entity_poly.type
_entity_poly.pdbx_seq_one_letter_code
_entity_poly.pdbx_strand_id
1 'polypeptide(L)'
;MSPSARTAEAPDAAGPLAGLVRLCPPPAARPPAVDWAGTEAALGTALPADYRHLVETYGCGVFDETVWLLAPGADRPDHDLLAQTAEREEILRGLWDYADEEPPAELAEPGSRVVPWAFEEGSGAFLYWLVRPGRHPDTWTVLYNEGRGPLWEAHGTGCAAFLHGVLAGTVETAYFGYLYEVHKPVEHRFEPVAEALGG
;
A
#
# COMPACT_ATOMS: atom_id res chain seq x y z
N MET A 1 11.10 31.30 23.08
CA MET A 1 9.96 30.88 22.24
C MET A 1 10.05 29.37 22.11
N SER A 2 9.16 28.65 22.81
CA SER A 2 9.12 27.19 22.80
C SER A 2 8.51 26.69 21.49
N PRO A 3 8.95 25.56 20.93
CA PRO A 3 8.27 24.93 19.81
C PRO A 3 7.00 24.26 20.33
N SER A 4 5.85 24.64 19.77
CA SER A 4 4.58 23.94 19.99
C SER A 4 4.71 22.50 19.49
N ALA A 5 4.47 21.55 20.39
CA ALA A 5 4.25 20.16 20.03
C ALA A 5 3.05 20.07 19.07
N ARG A 6 3.25 19.43 17.91
CA ARG A 6 2.17 19.04 17.01
C ARG A 6 1.31 18.01 17.76
N THR A 7 0.06 18.35 17.98
CA THR A 7 -0.96 17.43 18.47
C THR A 7 -1.09 16.30 17.44
N ALA A 8 -0.84 15.07 17.86
CA ALA A 8 -1.24 13.89 17.10
C ALA A 8 -2.77 13.94 16.99
N GLU A 9 -3.29 14.11 15.78
CA GLU A 9 -4.72 14.03 15.50
C GLU A 9 -5.19 12.61 15.83
N ALA A 10 -6.18 12.48 16.71
CA ALA A 10 -6.77 11.20 17.03
C ALA A 10 -7.42 10.60 15.77
N PRO A 11 -7.30 9.28 15.52
CA PRO A 11 -7.92 8.67 14.36
C PRO A 11 -9.44 8.85 14.43
N ASP A 12 -10.03 9.32 13.33
CA ASP A 12 -11.48 9.39 13.16
C ASP A 12 -12.08 7.98 13.35
N ALA A 13 -12.88 7.81 14.40
CA ALA A 13 -13.48 6.52 14.77
C ALA A 13 -14.44 5.96 13.70
N ALA A 14 -14.85 6.79 12.73
CA ALA A 14 -15.66 6.38 11.58
C ALA A 14 -14.87 6.23 10.27
N GLY A 15 -13.55 6.48 10.29
CA GLY A 15 -12.72 6.50 9.10
C GLY A 15 -12.49 5.12 8.46
N PRO A 16 -11.92 5.08 7.25
CA PRO A 16 -11.76 3.83 6.50
C PRO A 16 -10.94 2.75 7.22
N LEU A 17 -9.90 3.14 7.98
CA LEU A 17 -9.14 2.21 8.82
C LEU A 17 -10.00 1.60 9.93
N ALA A 18 -10.89 2.37 10.56
CA ALA A 18 -11.81 1.84 11.57
C ALA A 18 -12.83 0.87 10.94
N GLY A 19 -13.24 1.11 9.70
CA GLY A 19 -13.99 0.15 8.88
C GLY A 19 -13.22 -1.14 8.66
N LEU A 20 -11.97 -1.02 8.23
CA LEU A 20 -11.08 -2.16 7.98
C LEU A 20 -10.88 -3.02 9.24
N VAL A 21 -10.62 -2.40 10.39
CA VAL A 21 -10.45 -3.10 11.69
C VAL A 21 -11.70 -3.87 12.10
N ARG A 22 -12.90 -3.38 11.77
CA ARG A 22 -14.15 -4.11 12.05
C ARG A 22 -14.34 -5.31 11.12
N LEU A 23 -13.91 -5.21 9.87
CA LEU A 23 -14.04 -6.28 8.88
C LEU A 23 -12.97 -7.36 9.07
N CYS A 24 -11.73 -6.94 9.33
CA CYS A 24 -10.55 -7.77 9.46
C CYS A 24 -9.78 -7.34 10.73
N PRO A 25 -10.00 -8.01 11.88
CA PRO A 25 -9.33 -7.66 13.13
C PRO A 25 -7.79 -7.73 12.99
N PRO A 26 -7.05 -6.77 13.57
CA PRO A 26 -5.59 -6.78 13.52
C PRO A 26 -5.00 -7.89 14.41
N PRO A 27 -3.68 -8.19 14.25
CA PRO A 27 -2.99 -9.13 15.11
C PRO A 27 -3.12 -8.79 16.59
N ALA A 28 -3.18 -9.81 17.45
CA ALA A 28 -3.23 -9.62 18.90
C ALA A 28 -1.93 -9.01 19.45
N ALA A 29 -0.79 -9.34 18.84
CA ALA A 29 0.50 -8.74 19.14
C ALA A 29 0.65 -7.41 18.40
N ARG A 30 1.14 -6.38 19.10
CA ARG A 30 1.41 -5.09 18.48
C ARG A 30 2.56 -5.22 17.46
N PRO A 31 2.43 -4.65 16.24
CA PRO A 31 3.52 -4.58 15.31
C PRO A 31 4.76 -3.86 15.87
N PRO A 32 5.98 -4.15 15.37
CA PRO A 32 7.18 -3.39 15.69
C PRO A 32 7.00 -1.90 15.40
N ALA A 33 7.67 -1.05 16.18
CA ALA A 33 7.68 0.39 15.92
C ALA A 33 8.48 0.69 14.65
N VAL A 34 7.96 1.57 13.80
CA VAL A 34 8.59 1.97 12.55
C VAL A 34 9.34 3.30 12.72
N ASP A 35 10.57 3.37 12.20
CA ASP A 35 11.28 4.65 12.06
C ASP A 35 10.75 5.42 10.83
N TRP A 36 9.64 6.13 11.03
CA TRP A 36 9.01 6.91 9.96
C TRP A 36 9.91 8.02 9.42
N ALA A 37 10.66 8.69 10.28
CA ALA A 37 11.54 9.78 9.87
C ALA A 37 12.68 9.27 8.98
N GLY A 38 13.31 8.15 9.37
CA GLY A 38 14.32 7.48 8.57
C GLY A 38 13.77 6.96 7.24
N THR A 39 12.59 6.35 7.27
CA THR A 39 11.90 5.84 6.07
C THR A 39 11.59 6.96 5.07
N GLU A 40 10.97 8.05 5.51
CA GLU A 40 10.63 9.19 4.66
C GLU A 40 11.88 9.90 4.12
N ALA A 41 12.95 9.97 4.92
CA ALA A 41 14.24 10.49 4.48
C ALA A 41 14.89 9.61 3.40
N ALA A 42 14.84 8.29 3.56
CA ALA A 42 15.37 7.33 2.59
C ALA A 42 14.58 7.34 1.27
N LEU A 43 13.24 7.42 1.36
CA LEU A 43 12.40 7.60 0.17
C LEU A 43 12.61 8.97 -0.48
N GLY A 44 12.95 10.00 0.30
CA GLY A 44 13.00 11.39 -0.16
C GLY A 44 11.63 12.04 -0.31
N THR A 45 10.59 11.46 0.32
CA THR A 45 9.24 12.00 0.35
C THR A 45 8.52 11.58 1.64
N ALA A 46 7.60 12.41 2.12
CA ALA A 46 6.74 12.05 3.24
C ALA A 46 5.71 11.00 2.79
N LEU A 47 5.22 10.17 3.72
CA LEU A 47 4.23 9.14 3.43
C LEU A 47 2.82 9.56 3.87
N PRO A 48 1.77 9.03 3.20
CA PRO A 48 0.39 9.27 3.61
C PRO A 48 0.14 8.88 5.07
N ALA A 49 -0.63 9.69 5.79
CA ALA A 49 -0.96 9.41 7.19
C ALA A 49 -1.79 8.13 7.36
N ASP A 50 -2.68 7.83 6.39
CA ASP A 50 -3.50 6.62 6.41
C ASP A 50 -2.67 5.34 6.32
N TYR A 51 -1.59 5.34 5.53
CA TYR A 51 -0.62 4.26 5.46
C TYR A 51 0.11 4.04 6.79
N ARG A 52 0.61 5.13 7.40
CA ARG A 52 1.33 5.02 8.68
C ARG A 52 0.44 4.39 9.74
N HIS A 53 -0.82 4.83 9.85
CA HIS A 53 -1.78 4.23 10.77
C HIS A 53 -2.11 2.78 10.41
N LEU A 54 -2.21 2.44 9.12
CA LEU A 54 -2.44 1.07 8.66
C LEU A 54 -1.29 0.14 9.12
N VAL A 55 -0.04 0.52 8.87
CA VAL A 55 1.15 -0.25 9.28
C VAL A 55 1.31 -0.30 10.80
N GLU A 56 1.03 0.78 11.52
CA GLU A 56 1.04 0.78 12.99
C GLU A 56 -0.02 -0.16 13.60
N THR A 57 -1.09 -0.42 12.86
CA THR A 57 -2.21 -1.28 13.27
C THR A 57 -1.97 -2.75 12.91
N TYR A 58 -1.52 -3.02 11.68
CA TYR A 58 -1.41 -4.39 11.15
C TYR A 58 0.04 -4.89 11.03
N GLY A 59 1.00 -4.00 10.81
CA GLY A 59 2.38 -4.36 10.50
C GLY A 59 2.54 -4.90 9.08
N CYS A 60 3.62 -5.66 8.86
CA CYS A 60 3.84 -6.40 7.62
C CYS A 60 3.04 -7.72 7.65
N GLY A 61 2.31 -8.02 6.59
CA GLY A 61 1.51 -9.25 6.52
C GLY A 61 0.54 -9.25 5.36
N VAL A 62 -0.36 -10.24 5.34
CA VAL A 62 -1.28 -10.48 4.22
C VAL A 62 -2.74 -10.45 4.68
N PHE A 63 -3.58 -9.78 3.90
CA PHE A 63 -5.04 -9.78 4.04
C PHE A 63 -5.64 -10.86 3.14
N ASP A 64 -6.44 -11.77 3.72
CA ASP A 64 -7.12 -12.87 3.04
C ASP A 64 -6.21 -13.69 2.10
N GLU A 65 -4.96 -13.92 2.51
CA GLU A 65 -3.94 -14.63 1.71
C GLU A 65 -3.70 -13.99 0.32
N THR A 66 -4.15 -12.74 0.13
CA THR A 66 -4.23 -12.10 -1.18
C THR A 66 -3.47 -10.79 -1.24
N VAL A 67 -3.73 -9.83 -0.35
CA VAL A 67 -3.09 -8.51 -0.42
C VAL A 67 -2.01 -8.40 0.64
N TRP A 68 -0.75 -8.39 0.21
CA TRP A 68 0.39 -8.20 1.09
C TRP A 68 0.64 -6.72 1.35
N LEU A 69 0.62 -6.31 2.62
CA LEU A 69 1.00 -4.99 3.06
C LEU A 69 2.51 -4.92 3.28
N LEU A 70 3.17 -4.06 2.49
CA LEU A 70 4.59 -3.76 2.65
C LEU A 70 4.78 -2.84 3.85
N ALA A 71 5.75 -3.14 4.70
CA ALA A 71 6.11 -2.30 5.84
C ALA A 71 7.61 -1.95 5.83
N PRO A 72 8.02 -0.75 6.28
CA PRO A 72 9.43 -0.42 6.38
C PRO A 72 10.09 -1.23 7.49
N GLY A 73 11.29 -1.76 7.21
CA GLY A 73 12.04 -2.59 8.13
C GLY A 73 11.50 -4.02 8.24
N ALA A 74 10.75 -4.50 7.24
CA ALA A 74 10.38 -5.92 7.19
C ALA A 74 11.65 -6.78 7.04
N ASP A 75 11.68 -7.93 7.71
CA ASP A 75 12.88 -8.80 7.75
C ASP A 75 13.28 -9.33 6.37
N ARG A 76 12.30 -9.49 5.47
CA ARG A 76 12.54 -9.97 4.13
C ARG A 76 12.42 -8.84 3.10
N PRO A 77 13.37 -8.70 2.16
CA PRO A 77 13.36 -7.63 1.16
C PRO A 77 12.12 -7.59 0.27
N ASP A 78 11.53 -8.76 -0.04
CA ASP A 78 10.32 -8.89 -0.85
C ASP A 78 9.06 -8.28 -0.18
N HIS A 79 9.13 -8.01 1.13
CA HIS A 79 8.05 -7.42 1.92
C HIS A 79 8.42 -6.05 2.53
N ASP A 80 9.67 -5.61 2.34
CA ASP A 80 10.16 -4.33 2.83
C ASP A 80 9.81 -3.20 1.86
N LEU A 81 9.23 -2.11 2.39
CA LEU A 81 8.80 -0.97 1.59
C LEU A 81 9.95 -0.35 0.78
N LEU A 82 11.12 -0.17 1.39
CA LEU A 82 12.26 0.52 0.77
C LEU A 82 12.92 -0.36 -0.30
N ALA A 83 13.13 -1.64 0.01
CA ALA A 83 13.69 -2.61 -0.91
C ALA A 83 12.77 -2.79 -2.14
N GLN A 84 11.46 -2.96 -1.93
CA GLN A 84 10.50 -3.07 -3.02
C GLN A 84 10.39 -1.76 -3.82
N THR A 85 10.50 -0.60 -3.19
CA THR A 85 10.54 0.67 -3.93
C THR A 85 11.71 0.71 -4.90
N ALA A 86 12.92 0.39 -4.43
CA ALA A 86 14.12 0.38 -5.28
C ALA A 86 14.01 -0.65 -6.41
N GLU A 87 13.56 -1.87 -6.11
CA GLU A 87 13.40 -2.93 -7.11
C GLU A 87 12.34 -2.56 -8.18
N ARG A 88 11.18 -2.06 -7.75
CA ARG A 88 10.11 -1.66 -8.68
C ARG A 88 10.50 -0.47 -9.54
N GLU A 89 11.22 0.52 -8.99
CA GLU A 89 11.74 1.64 -9.78
C GLU A 89 12.71 1.16 -10.89
N GLU A 90 13.54 0.16 -10.63
CA GLU A 90 14.44 -0.42 -11.63
C GLU A 90 13.66 -1.20 -12.71
N ILE A 91 12.73 -2.05 -12.28
CA ILE A 91 11.94 -2.88 -13.21
C ILE A 91 11.06 -2.03 -14.12
N LEU A 92 10.31 -1.07 -13.57
CA LEU A 92 9.44 -0.21 -14.36
C LEU A 92 10.25 0.64 -15.35
N ARG A 93 11.41 1.16 -14.94
CA ARG A 93 12.32 1.86 -15.85
C ARG A 93 12.78 0.96 -16.99
N GLY A 94 13.14 -0.29 -16.69
CA GLY A 94 13.52 -1.27 -17.70
C GLY A 94 12.41 -1.57 -18.70
N LEU A 95 11.16 -1.69 -18.24
CA LEU A 95 10.00 -1.90 -19.10
C LEU A 95 9.77 -0.70 -20.03
N TRP A 96 9.83 0.53 -19.50
CA TRP A 96 9.58 1.73 -20.29
C TRP A 96 10.71 2.09 -21.25
N ASP A 97 11.98 1.85 -20.87
CA ASP A 97 13.12 2.20 -21.70
C ASP A 97 13.41 1.15 -22.79
N TYR A 98 13.07 -0.12 -22.56
CA TYR A 98 13.54 -1.23 -23.40
C TYR A 98 12.45 -2.21 -23.89
N ALA A 99 11.25 -2.21 -23.30
CA ALA A 99 10.19 -3.15 -23.66
C ALA A 99 9.04 -2.54 -24.48
N ASP A 100 9.22 -1.30 -24.97
CA ASP A 100 8.19 -0.53 -25.70
C ASP A 100 6.86 -0.41 -24.93
N GLU A 101 6.89 -0.48 -23.59
CA GLU A 101 5.73 -0.22 -22.75
C GLU A 101 5.62 1.27 -22.42
N GLU A 102 4.44 1.86 -22.59
CA GLU A 102 4.25 3.24 -22.16
C GLU A 102 3.95 3.34 -20.65
N PRO A 103 4.58 4.29 -19.94
CA PRO A 103 4.17 4.60 -18.58
C PRO A 103 2.73 5.13 -18.56
N PRO A 104 1.98 4.94 -17.45
CA PRO A 104 0.67 5.53 -17.28
C PRO A 104 0.74 7.06 -17.45
N ALA A 105 -0.28 7.65 -18.07
CA ALA A 105 -0.33 9.08 -18.40
C ALA A 105 -0.13 9.97 -17.16
N GLU A 106 -0.54 9.48 -16.00
CA GLU A 106 -0.35 10.08 -14.69
C GLU A 106 1.12 10.37 -14.34
N LEU A 107 2.05 9.55 -14.84
CA LEU A 107 3.50 9.70 -14.64
C LEU A 107 4.17 10.62 -15.65
N ALA A 108 3.44 11.11 -16.67
CA ALA A 108 3.98 12.09 -17.61
C ALA A 108 4.25 13.46 -16.96
N GLU A 109 3.65 13.74 -15.80
CA GLU A 109 3.95 14.93 -15.01
C GLU A 109 5.38 14.88 -14.47
N PRO A 110 6.25 15.87 -14.77
CA PRO A 110 7.66 15.85 -14.38
C PRO A 110 7.88 15.67 -12.88
N GLY A 111 8.73 14.71 -12.52
CA GLY A 111 9.06 14.37 -11.14
C GLY A 111 8.04 13.46 -10.45
N SER A 112 6.96 13.08 -11.14
CA SER A 112 6.07 12.02 -10.64
C SER A 112 6.78 10.68 -10.65
N ARG A 113 6.47 9.85 -9.66
CA ARG A 113 6.95 8.47 -9.57
C ARG A 113 5.95 7.61 -8.82
N VAL A 114 6.22 6.31 -8.77
CA VAL A 114 5.43 5.36 -7.99
C VAL A 114 6.23 4.85 -6.80
N VAL A 115 5.54 4.61 -5.69
CA VAL A 115 6.09 3.93 -4.50
C VAL A 115 5.13 2.80 -4.14
N PRO A 116 5.57 1.53 -4.17
CA PRO A 116 4.70 0.40 -3.86
C PRO A 116 4.35 0.42 -2.37
N TRP A 117 3.13 0.05 -2.03
CA TRP A 117 2.68 -0.09 -0.63
C TRP A 117 2.05 -1.45 -0.35
N ALA A 118 1.63 -2.16 -1.39
CA ALA A 118 1.15 -3.52 -1.31
C ALA A 118 1.37 -4.25 -2.64
N PHE A 119 1.20 -5.56 -2.63
CA PHE A 119 1.10 -6.37 -3.84
C PHE A 119 0.02 -7.45 -3.68
N GLU A 120 -0.45 -7.96 -4.81
CA GLU A 120 -1.40 -9.08 -4.84
C GLU A 120 -0.63 -10.40 -5.02
N GLU A 121 -0.91 -11.35 -4.14
CA GLU A 121 -0.33 -12.69 -4.13
C GLU A 121 -0.62 -13.43 -5.44
N GLY A 122 0.41 -14.04 -6.02
CA GLY A 122 0.28 -14.92 -7.19
C GLY A 122 0.03 -14.24 -8.55
N SER A 123 -0.49 -13.01 -8.62
CA SER A 123 -0.73 -12.32 -9.89
C SER A 123 0.52 -11.62 -10.43
N GLY A 124 1.37 -11.13 -9.53
CA GLY A 124 2.48 -10.22 -9.83
C GLY A 124 2.06 -8.75 -9.84
N ALA A 125 0.80 -8.45 -9.54
CA ALA A 125 0.28 -7.10 -9.47
C ALA A 125 0.78 -6.34 -8.25
N PHE A 126 0.98 -5.04 -8.41
CA PHE A 126 1.42 -4.15 -7.35
C PHE A 126 0.46 -2.97 -7.19
N LEU A 127 0.33 -2.55 -5.94
CA LEU A 127 -0.40 -1.37 -5.54
C LEU A 127 0.61 -0.27 -5.17
N TYR A 128 0.50 0.86 -5.84
CA TYR A 128 1.40 1.99 -5.70
C TYR A 128 0.68 3.23 -5.21
N TRP A 129 1.42 4.14 -4.57
CA TRP A 129 1.05 5.55 -4.57
C TRP A 129 1.65 6.23 -5.78
N LEU A 130 0.85 7.06 -6.44
CA LEU A 130 1.34 8.05 -7.38
C LEU A 130 1.87 9.27 -6.62
N VAL A 131 3.18 9.31 -6.42
CA VAL A 131 3.89 10.41 -5.77
C VAL A 131 3.99 11.58 -6.74
N ARG A 132 3.35 12.69 -6.40
CA ARG A 132 3.40 13.94 -7.17
C ARG A 132 4.13 15.04 -6.39
N PRO A 133 5.21 15.62 -6.93
CA PRO A 133 5.89 16.75 -6.31
C PRO A 133 4.93 17.91 -6.00
N GLY A 134 5.05 18.48 -4.80
CA GLY A 134 4.21 19.63 -4.39
C GLY A 134 2.76 19.29 -4.04
N ARG A 135 2.35 18.01 -4.09
CA ARG A 135 1.06 17.53 -3.57
C ARG A 135 1.22 16.92 -2.19
N HIS A 136 0.23 17.12 -1.33
CA HIS A 136 0.22 16.55 0.01
C HIS A 136 0.10 15.02 -0.08
N PRO A 137 0.88 14.23 0.68
CA PRO A 137 0.84 12.77 0.60
C PRO A 137 -0.55 12.16 0.77
N ASP A 138 -1.36 12.69 1.70
CA ASP A 138 -2.74 12.23 1.92
C ASP A 138 -3.69 12.43 0.73
N THR A 139 -3.24 13.11 -0.33
CA THR A 139 -4.02 13.31 -1.57
C THR A 139 -3.53 12.45 -2.73
N TRP A 140 -2.52 11.61 -2.50
CA TRP A 140 -1.97 10.75 -3.54
C TRP A 140 -2.98 9.68 -3.97
N THR A 141 -2.95 9.39 -5.26
CA THR A 141 -3.79 8.39 -5.92
C THR A 141 -3.17 7.02 -5.71
N VAL A 142 -4.00 6.02 -5.41
CA VAL A 142 -3.59 4.61 -5.48
C VAL A 142 -3.61 4.17 -6.93
N LEU A 143 -2.53 3.55 -7.40
CA LEU A 143 -2.48 2.90 -8.71
C LEU A 143 -2.38 1.40 -8.52
N TYR A 144 -3.22 0.64 -9.21
CA TYR A 144 -3.08 -0.80 -9.38
C TYR A 144 -2.37 -1.06 -10.70
N ASN A 145 -1.29 -1.83 -10.68
CA ASN A 145 -0.60 -2.32 -11.88
C ASN A 145 -0.78 -3.83 -11.94
N GLU A 146 -1.28 -4.35 -13.07
CA GLU A 146 -1.64 -5.77 -13.19
C GLU A 146 -0.45 -6.75 -13.21
N GLY A 147 0.78 -6.24 -13.24
CA GLY A 147 2.03 -7.01 -13.14
C GLY A 147 2.41 -7.79 -14.40
N ARG A 148 1.45 -8.39 -15.11
CA ARG A 148 1.66 -9.20 -16.32
C ARG A 148 1.02 -8.59 -17.57
N GLY A 149 1.08 -7.26 -17.66
CA GLY A 149 0.62 -6.49 -18.82
C GLY A 149 0.72 -5.00 -18.57
N PRO A 150 0.37 -4.18 -19.58
CA PRO A 150 0.61 -2.74 -19.57
C PRO A 150 -0.44 -1.97 -18.78
N LEU A 151 -1.46 -2.62 -18.19
CA LEU A 151 -2.61 -1.92 -17.66
C LEU A 151 -2.36 -1.38 -16.24
N TRP A 152 -2.86 -0.17 -16.05
CA TRP A 152 -2.87 0.56 -14.80
C TRP A 152 -4.29 1.05 -14.50
N GLU A 153 -4.71 0.92 -13.26
CA GLU A 153 -5.99 1.44 -12.78
C GLU A 153 -5.77 2.45 -11.66
N ALA A 154 -6.38 3.63 -11.77
CA ALA A 154 -6.22 4.71 -10.81
C ALA A 154 -7.44 4.84 -9.88
N HIS A 155 -7.18 4.89 -8.58
CA HIS A 155 -8.19 5.06 -7.55
C HIS A 155 -7.92 6.31 -6.73
N GLY A 156 -8.87 7.26 -6.74
CA GLY A 156 -8.78 8.55 -6.05
C GLY A 156 -8.89 8.49 -4.52
N THR A 157 -8.62 7.33 -3.93
CA THR A 157 -8.72 7.05 -2.49
C THR A 157 -7.34 6.82 -1.89
N GLY A 158 -7.19 7.07 -0.58
CA GLY A 158 -6.02 6.61 0.18
C GLY A 158 -5.93 5.08 0.27
N CYS A 159 -4.77 4.55 0.61
CA CYS A 159 -4.51 3.10 0.66
C CYS A 159 -5.40 2.35 1.67
N ALA A 160 -5.63 2.91 2.85
CA ALA A 160 -6.49 2.26 3.86
C ALA A 160 -7.96 2.23 3.39
N ALA A 161 -8.39 3.29 2.69
CA ALA A 161 -9.73 3.37 2.11
C ALA A 161 -9.92 2.42 0.94
N PHE A 162 -8.90 2.32 0.07
CA PHE A 162 -8.87 1.37 -1.02
C PHE A 162 -8.95 -0.08 -0.49
N LEU A 163 -8.09 -0.44 0.47
CA LEU A 163 -8.06 -1.79 1.05
C LEU A 163 -9.37 -2.15 1.76
N HIS A 164 -9.96 -1.21 2.52
CA HIS A 164 -11.30 -1.41 3.08
C HIS A 164 -12.34 -1.66 1.97
N GLY A 165 -12.27 -0.90 0.87
CA GLY A 165 -13.15 -1.08 -0.30
C GLY A 165 -12.98 -2.44 -0.96
N VAL A 166 -11.75 -2.93 -1.09
CA VAL A 166 -11.42 -4.28 -1.60
C VAL A 166 -12.07 -5.35 -0.72
N LEU A 167 -11.80 -5.35 0.59
CA LEU A 167 -12.35 -6.39 1.47
C LEU A 167 -13.88 -6.31 1.58
N ALA A 168 -14.45 -5.10 1.61
CA ALA A 168 -15.90 -4.91 1.63
C ALA A 168 -16.59 -5.25 0.30
N GLY A 169 -15.85 -5.49 -0.78
CA GLY A 169 -16.40 -5.70 -2.13
C GLY A 169 -17.10 -4.46 -2.70
N THR A 170 -16.67 -3.26 -2.29
CA THR A 170 -17.29 -1.97 -2.69
C THR A 170 -16.40 -1.14 -3.60
N VAL A 171 -15.13 -1.52 -3.77
CA VAL A 171 -14.25 -0.88 -4.73
C VAL A 171 -14.67 -1.26 -6.14
N GLU A 172 -14.83 -0.27 -7.01
CA GLU A 172 -14.97 -0.51 -8.44
C GLU A 172 -13.56 -0.72 -9.00
N THR A 173 -13.29 -1.95 -9.44
CA THR A 173 -12.01 -2.33 -10.05
C THR A 173 -12.18 -3.51 -10.99
N ALA A 174 -11.41 -3.49 -12.08
CA ALA A 174 -11.40 -4.59 -13.05
C ALA A 174 -10.73 -5.86 -12.50
N TYR A 175 -9.93 -5.75 -11.44
CA TYR A 175 -9.01 -6.81 -11.00
C TYR A 175 -9.46 -7.51 -9.72
N PHE A 176 -9.88 -6.76 -8.70
CA PHE A 176 -10.38 -7.37 -7.46
C PHE A 176 -11.84 -7.84 -7.52
N GLY A 177 -12.57 -7.59 -8.60
CA GLY A 177 -13.93 -8.12 -8.79
C GLY A 177 -14.00 -9.65 -8.67
N TYR A 178 -12.95 -10.35 -9.12
CA TYR A 178 -12.84 -11.81 -9.01
C TYR A 178 -12.69 -12.32 -7.56
N LEU A 179 -12.02 -11.56 -6.67
CA LEU A 179 -11.86 -11.96 -5.28
C LEU A 179 -13.23 -12.11 -4.60
N TYR A 180 -14.14 -11.18 -4.88
CA TYR A 180 -15.48 -11.22 -4.29
C TYR A 180 -16.41 -12.24 -4.96
N GLU A 181 -16.24 -12.52 -6.26
CA GLU A 181 -17.08 -13.51 -6.94
C GLU A 181 -16.72 -14.95 -6.59
N VAL A 182 -15.43 -15.24 -6.35
CA VAL A 182 -14.94 -16.61 -6.14
C VAL A 182 -14.63 -16.93 -4.68
N HIS A 183 -14.01 -16.04 -3.91
CA HIS A 183 -13.58 -16.39 -2.56
C HIS A 183 -14.68 -16.20 -1.51
N LYS A 184 -15.55 -15.18 -1.66
CA LYS A 184 -16.63 -14.80 -0.71
C LYS A 184 -16.30 -15.20 0.74
N PRO A 185 -15.17 -14.72 1.29
CA PRO A 185 -14.77 -15.16 2.62
C PRO A 185 -15.89 -14.84 3.60
N VAL A 186 -16.26 -15.84 4.40
CA VAL A 186 -17.28 -15.67 5.45
C VAL A 186 -16.75 -14.75 6.56
N GLU A 187 -15.43 -14.70 6.72
CA GLU A 187 -14.70 -13.83 7.64
C GLU A 187 -13.36 -13.42 6.99
N HIS A 188 -12.98 -12.15 7.12
CA HIS A 188 -11.67 -11.68 6.69
C HIS A 188 -10.59 -11.96 7.74
N ARG A 189 -9.36 -12.21 7.28
CA ARG A 189 -8.22 -12.52 8.15
C ARG A 189 -6.98 -11.75 7.73
N PHE A 190 -6.17 -11.42 8.71
CA PHE A 190 -4.84 -10.87 8.51
C PHE A 190 -3.82 -11.77 9.18
N GLU A 191 -2.78 -12.14 8.42
CA GLU A 191 -1.68 -12.97 8.91
C GLU A 191 -0.38 -12.16 8.88
N PRO A 192 0.28 -11.95 10.04
CA PRO A 192 1.60 -11.34 10.07
C PRO A 192 2.59 -12.11 9.20
N VAL A 193 3.55 -11.41 8.58
CA VAL A 193 4.54 -12.01 7.67
C VAL A 193 5.30 -13.21 8.27
N ALA A 194 5.58 -13.17 9.59
CA ALA A 194 6.27 -14.26 10.28
C ALA A 194 5.41 -15.54 10.39
N GLU A 195 4.09 -15.41 10.40
CA GLU A 195 3.15 -16.53 10.45
C GLU A 195 2.89 -17.06 9.03
N ALA A 196 2.63 -16.16 8.08
CA ALA A 196 2.29 -16.51 6.70
C ALA A 196 3.42 -17.20 5.93
N LEU A 197 4.69 -16.90 6.23
CA LEU A 197 5.85 -17.49 5.53
C LEU A 197 6.51 -18.67 6.25
N GLY A 198 5.97 -19.10 7.40
CA GLY A 198 6.54 -20.15 8.23
C GLY A 198 7.89 -19.74 8.83
N GLY A 199 7.84 -19.18 10.04
CA GLY A 199 9.01 -18.65 10.77
C GLY A 199 10.16 -19.61 11.03
#